data_AF-A0AAD7CNK6-F1
#
_entry.id   AF-A0AAD7CNK6-F1
#
_cell.length_a   1.000
_cell.length_b   1.000
_cell.length_c   1.000
_cell.angle_alpha   90.00
_cell.angle_beta   90.00
_cell.angle_gamma   90.00
#
_symmetry.space_group_name_H-M   'P 1'
#
loop_
_entity.id
_entity.type
_entity.pdbx_description
1 polymer ?
#
loop_
_entity_poly.entity_id
_entity_poly.type
_entity_poly.pdbx_seq_one_letter_code
_entity_poly.pdbx_strand_id
1 'polypeptide(L)'
;MQHMEPAEEKGEDEEKGTCSIDGSESLSDEHRQYLLARHGTVALDPMPCMSPADPYNWPTRKKEINLALVAFHAMMATFTSAAIHSSLVPIGHDLHVSVQRATYLIALVIAILGCAPLFWRPLANRWGRRPIFLLSLLCSLAGNIGCAKSPTYNTMALCRAITAFFISPASAIGSAVVSETFFKRKRATYMGIWTIMVTCGVPVAPFIFGFLSQRVNYRWIYWVRTVGRKFNQAD
;
A
#
# COMPACT_ATOMS: atom_id res chain seq x y z
N MET A 1 -8.50 -59.76 24.05
CA MET A 1 -7.39 -58.84 23.76
C MET A 1 -7.33 -58.70 22.25
N GLN A 2 -8.08 -57.77 21.67
CA GLN A 2 -7.78 -56.34 21.56
C GLN A 2 -6.76 -56.11 20.43
N HIS A 3 -7.26 -55.94 19.21
CA HIS A 3 -6.58 -55.12 18.20
C HIS A 3 -7.65 -54.27 17.51
N MET A 4 -7.89 -53.14 18.17
CA MET A 4 -8.60 -51.99 17.67
C MET A 4 -7.72 -51.34 16.60
N GLU A 5 -8.24 -51.25 15.39
CA GLU A 5 -7.69 -50.47 14.28
C GLU A 5 -7.76 -48.98 14.64
N PRO A 6 -6.64 -48.21 14.63
CA PRO A 6 -6.73 -46.78 14.80
C PRO A 6 -6.92 -46.12 13.42
N ALA A 7 -7.97 -45.31 13.35
CA ALA A 7 -8.31 -44.46 12.22
C ALA A 7 -7.14 -43.53 11.84
N GLU A 8 -6.83 -43.47 10.54
CA GLU A 8 -6.01 -42.41 9.94
C GLU A 8 -6.77 -41.08 10.04
N GLU A 9 -6.50 -40.34 11.10
CA GLU A 9 -6.89 -38.95 11.27
C GLU A 9 -5.98 -38.10 10.36
N LYS A 10 -6.45 -37.79 9.15
CA LYS A 10 -5.84 -36.77 8.29
C LYS A 10 -6.12 -35.39 8.89
N GLY A 11 -5.26 -34.97 9.80
CA GLY A 11 -5.15 -33.59 10.28
C GLY A 11 -4.74 -32.67 9.15
N GLU A 12 -5.66 -31.79 8.78
CA GLU A 12 -5.42 -30.57 8.04
C GLU A 12 -4.53 -29.64 8.87
N ASP A 13 -3.30 -29.39 8.44
CA ASP A 13 -2.53 -28.23 8.89
C ASP A 13 -1.81 -27.61 7.68
N GLU A 14 -2.57 -26.85 6.89
CA GLU A 14 -2.04 -25.77 6.06
C GLU A 14 -1.55 -24.66 7.01
N GLU A 15 -0.39 -24.89 7.62
CA GLU A 15 0.20 -23.95 8.55
C GLU A 15 0.79 -22.76 7.78
N LYS A 16 0.00 -21.68 7.72
CA LYS A 16 0.52 -20.31 7.56
C LYS A 16 1.42 -20.00 8.77
N GLY A 17 2.65 -20.46 8.74
CA GLY A 17 3.63 -20.22 9.78
C GLY A 17 4.90 -19.61 9.21
N THR A 18 5.16 -18.34 9.52
CA THR A 18 6.54 -17.85 9.60
C THR A 18 7.33 -18.84 10.45
N CYS A 19 8.30 -19.54 9.84
CA CYS A 19 9.20 -20.44 10.55
C CYS A 19 10.14 -19.58 11.40
N SER A 20 9.71 -19.30 12.64
CA SER A 20 10.53 -18.68 13.66
C SER A 20 11.51 -19.75 14.15
N ILE A 21 12.71 -19.78 13.58
CA ILE A 21 13.79 -20.61 14.12
C ILE A 21 14.25 -19.92 15.40
N ASP A 22 13.79 -20.43 16.55
CA ASP A 22 14.30 -20.04 17.86
C ASP A 22 15.80 -20.32 17.89
N GLY A 23 16.58 -19.28 18.22
CA GLY A 23 18.03 -19.33 18.22
C GLY A 23 18.57 -20.25 19.32
N SER A 24 18.60 -21.56 19.08
CA SER A 24 19.47 -22.54 19.74
C SER A 24 19.37 -23.97 19.19
N GLU A 25 18.45 -24.28 18.28
CA GLU A 25 18.47 -25.58 17.58
C GLU A 25 19.53 -25.58 16.48
N SER A 26 20.42 -26.55 16.54
CA SER A 26 21.38 -26.84 15.46
C SER A 26 20.61 -27.01 14.15
N LEU A 27 20.83 -26.10 13.20
CA LEU A 27 20.35 -26.20 11.82
C LEU A 27 20.56 -27.64 11.31
N SER A 28 19.50 -28.31 10.87
CA SER A 28 19.61 -29.61 10.19
C SER A 28 20.64 -29.52 9.07
N ASP A 29 21.47 -30.56 8.92
CA ASP A 29 22.52 -30.61 7.90
C ASP A 29 21.95 -30.40 6.48
N GLU A 30 20.72 -30.86 6.24
CA GLU A 30 19.98 -30.63 5.00
C GLU A 30 19.70 -29.13 4.75
N HIS A 31 19.24 -28.41 5.79
CA HIS A 31 18.97 -26.97 5.71
C HIS A 31 20.26 -26.19 5.45
N ARG A 32 21.34 -26.57 6.13
CA ARG A 32 22.66 -25.96 5.94
C ARG A 32 23.17 -26.14 4.50
N GLN A 33 23.04 -27.35 3.94
CA GLN A 33 23.44 -27.63 2.55
C GLN A 33 22.63 -26.81 1.56
N TYR A 34 21.31 -26.67 1.76
CA TYR A 34 20.47 -25.84 0.90
C TYR A 34 20.88 -24.36 0.94
N LEU A 35 21.14 -23.80 2.12
CA LEU A 35 21.56 -22.40 2.24
C LEU A 35 22.89 -22.16 1.52
N LEU A 36 23.83 -23.09 1.64
CA LEU A 36 25.10 -23.03 0.91
C LEU A 36 24.89 -23.15 -0.61
N ALA A 37 24.05 -24.09 -1.06
CA ALA A 37 23.78 -24.28 -2.48
C ALA A 37 23.07 -23.07 -3.12
N ARG A 38 22.13 -22.44 -2.40
CA ARG A 38 21.30 -21.35 -2.94
C ARG A 38 21.89 -19.96 -2.72
N HIS A 39 22.41 -19.69 -1.53
CA HIS A 39 22.85 -18.35 -1.10
C HIS A 39 24.37 -18.26 -0.90
N GLY A 40 25.10 -19.38 -0.98
CA GLY A 40 26.56 -19.42 -0.81
C GLY A 40 27.05 -19.18 0.62
N THR A 41 26.14 -19.00 1.58
CA THR A 41 26.49 -18.72 2.98
C THR A 41 25.36 -19.14 3.91
N VAL A 42 25.72 -19.52 5.14
CA VAL A 42 24.79 -19.84 6.23
C VAL A 42 24.52 -18.60 7.11
N ALA A 43 25.36 -17.56 7.01
CA ALA A 43 25.23 -16.33 7.79
C ALA A 43 24.20 -15.35 7.18
N LEU A 44 22.93 -15.77 7.16
CA LEU A 44 21.79 -14.98 6.70
C LEU A 44 20.95 -14.50 7.89
N ASP A 45 20.60 -13.22 7.88
CA ASP A 45 19.74 -12.61 8.89
C ASP A 45 18.59 -11.85 8.19
N PRO A 46 17.33 -12.29 8.35
CA PRO A 46 16.88 -13.52 9.03
C PRO A 46 17.15 -14.78 8.20
N MET A 47 17.05 -15.96 8.82
CA MET A 47 17.25 -17.23 8.12
C MET A 47 16.02 -17.57 7.25
N PRO A 48 16.22 -17.87 5.95
CA PRO A 48 15.12 -18.25 5.07
C PRO A 48 14.74 -19.71 5.31
N CYS A 49 13.46 -20.04 5.15
CA CYS A 49 13.00 -21.42 5.17
C CYS A 49 13.26 -22.10 3.83
N MET A 50 13.16 -23.44 3.81
CA MET A 50 13.35 -24.26 2.59
C MET A 50 12.20 -24.09 1.59
N SER A 51 11.10 -23.42 1.97
CA SER A 51 9.93 -23.28 1.12
C SER A 51 10.17 -22.30 -0.03
N PRO A 52 9.76 -22.64 -1.27
CA PRO A 52 9.78 -21.72 -2.40
C PRO A 52 8.81 -20.54 -2.24
N ALA A 53 7.86 -20.63 -1.30
CA ALA A 53 6.93 -19.56 -0.98
C ALA A 53 7.59 -18.43 -0.17
N ASP A 54 8.74 -18.68 0.47
CA ASP A 54 9.47 -17.69 1.26
C ASP A 54 9.90 -16.49 0.40
N PRO A 55 9.49 -15.25 0.75
CA PRO A 55 9.94 -14.04 0.08
C PRO A 55 11.46 -13.91 -0.02
N TYR A 56 12.22 -14.42 0.95
CA TYR A 56 13.69 -14.40 0.91
C TYR A 56 14.28 -15.25 -0.22
N ASN A 57 13.57 -16.28 -0.66
CA ASN A 57 14.00 -17.16 -1.75
C ASN A 57 13.61 -16.64 -3.14
N TRP A 58 12.78 -15.59 -3.25
CA TRP A 58 12.35 -15.08 -4.56
C TRP A 58 13.51 -14.51 -5.39
N PRO A 59 13.45 -14.63 -6.74
CA PRO A 59 14.42 -13.98 -7.61
C PRO A 59 14.35 -12.46 -7.47
N THR A 60 15.50 -11.79 -7.58
CA THR A 60 15.63 -10.33 -7.34
C THR A 60 14.61 -9.51 -8.11
N ARG A 61 14.37 -9.84 -9.40
CA ARG A 61 13.38 -9.16 -10.23
C ARG A 61 11.95 -9.25 -9.67
N LYS A 62 11.56 -10.39 -9.11
CA LYS A 62 10.23 -10.55 -8.47
C LYS A 62 10.12 -9.69 -7.21
N LYS A 63 11.19 -9.62 -6.41
CA LYS A 63 11.26 -8.77 -5.21
C LYS A 63 11.15 -7.29 -5.56
N GLU A 64 11.88 -6.85 -6.58
CA GLU A 64 11.90 -5.46 -7.04
C GLU A 64 10.59 -5.03 -7.67
N ILE A 65 9.97 -5.87 -8.51
CA ILE A 65 8.64 -5.59 -9.07
C ILE A 65 7.60 -5.51 -7.95
N ASN A 66 7.62 -6.44 -6.99
CA ASN A 66 6.70 -6.41 -5.85
C ASN A 66 6.89 -5.12 -5.03
N LEU A 67 8.13 -4.75 -4.75
CA LEU A 67 8.45 -3.49 -4.06
C LEU A 67 7.93 -2.28 -4.83
N ALA A 68 8.20 -2.22 -6.14
CA ALA A 68 7.78 -1.11 -6.99
C ALA A 68 6.25 -0.95 -7.02
N LEU A 69 5.51 -2.05 -7.11
CA LEU A 69 4.04 -2.04 -7.10
C LEU A 69 3.47 -1.53 -5.78
N VAL A 70 3.99 -2.03 -4.65
CA VAL A 70 3.54 -1.58 -3.32
C VAL A 70 3.93 -0.12 -3.09
N ALA A 71 5.12 0.28 -3.56
CA ALA A 71 5.63 1.65 -3.42
C ALA A 71 4.83 2.63 -4.25
N PHE A 72 4.50 2.26 -5.48
CA PHE A 72 3.62 3.04 -6.34
C PHE A 72 2.23 3.22 -5.70
N HIS A 73 1.68 2.16 -5.10
CA HIS A 73 0.38 2.26 -4.43
C HIS A 73 0.43 3.18 -3.19
N ALA A 74 1.47 3.09 -2.37
CA ALA A 74 1.63 4.02 -1.23
C ALA A 74 1.93 5.45 -1.68
N MET A 75 2.68 5.63 -2.77
CA MET A 75 2.88 6.93 -3.41
C MET A 75 1.55 7.53 -3.86
N MET A 76 0.59 6.74 -4.35
CA MET A 76 -0.73 7.24 -4.74
C MET A 76 -1.52 7.83 -3.56
N ALA A 77 -1.26 7.39 -2.33
CA ALA A 77 -1.86 7.97 -1.11
C ALA A 77 -1.36 9.40 -0.86
N THR A 78 -0.04 9.60 -0.86
CA THR A 78 0.58 10.92 -0.65
C THR A 78 0.28 11.86 -1.82
N PHE A 79 0.31 11.33 -3.05
CA PHE A 79 -0.08 12.02 -4.28
C PHE A 79 -1.54 12.51 -4.22
N THR A 80 -2.48 11.66 -3.80
CA THR A 80 -3.90 12.02 -3.65
C THR A 80 -4.13 13.12 -2.63
N SER A 81 -3.36 13.12 -1.54
CA SER A 81 -3.41 14.19 -0.54
C SER A 81 -3.00 15.54 -1.14
N ALA A 82 -1.85 15.56 -1.81
CA ALA A 82 -1.26 16.77 -2.38
C ALA A 82 -1.93 17.26 -3.68
N ALA A 83 -2.78 16.44 -4.30
CA ALA A 83 -3.36 16.70 -5.61
C ALA A 83 -4.13 18.02 -5.73
N ILE A 84 -4.75 18.49 -4.65
CA ILE A 84 -5.55 19.72 -4.68
C ILE A 84 -4.78 20.98 -4.32
N HIS A 85 -3.49 20.87 -3.95
CA HIS A 85 -2.68 22.00 -3.48
C HIS A 85 -2.66 23.15 -4.49
N SER A 86 -2.55 22.83 -5.79
CA SER A 86 -2.51 23.82 -6.88
C SER A 86 -3.87 24.42 -7.23
N SER A 87 -4.97 23.94 -6.64
CA SER A 87 -6.34 24.35 -6.99
C SER A 87 -7.14 24.87 -5.79
N LEU A 88 -6.48 25.22 -4.68
CA LEU A 88 -7.15 25.70 -3.48
C LEU A 88 -8.02 26.94 -3.70
N VAL A 89 -7.56 27.89 -4.53
CA VAL A 89 -8.32 29.10 -4.87
C VAL A 89 -9.56 28.76 -5.72
N PRO A 90 -9.46 28.03 -6.85
CA PRO A 90 -10.62 27.54 -7.59
C PRO A 90 -11.63 26.74 -6.74
N ILE A 91 -11.13 25.87 -5.84
CA ILE A 91 -11.98 25.08 -4.95
C ILE A 91 -12.74 25.98 -3.96
N GLY A 92 -12.07 26.99 -3.40
CA GLY A 92 -12.71 27.96 -2.51
C GLY A 92 -13.83 28.72 -3.21
N HIS A 93 -13.60 29.13 -4.46
CA HIS A 93 -14.62 29.81 -5.26
C HIS A 93 -15.81 28.90 -5.62
N ASP A 94 -15.56 27.68 -6.12
CA ASP A 94 -16.62 26.73 -6.53
C ASP A 94 -17.49 26.28 -5.35
N LEU A 95 -16.89 26.06 -4.18
CA LEU A 95 -17.60 25.57 -3.00
C LEU A 95 -18.09 26.70 -2.08
N HIS A 96 -17.89 27.96 -2.48
CA HIS A 96 -18.22 29.16 -1.69
C HIS A 96 -17.65 29.13 -0.27
N VAL A 97 -16.37 28.77 -0.13
CA VAL A 97 -15.64 28.73 1.15
C VAL A 97 -14.33 29.52 1.07
N SER A 98 -13.81 29.96 2.21
CA SER A 98 -12.49 30.58 2.25
C SER A 98 -11.40 29.58 1.83
N VAL A 99 -10.31 30.09 1.25
CA VAL A 99 -9.13 29.28 0.92
C VAL A 99 -8.60 28.54 2.15
N GLN A 100 -8.67 29.17 3.33
CA GLN A 100 -8.33 28.55 4.61
C GLN A 100 -9.23 27.34 4.93
N ARG A 101 -10.53 27.40 4.65
CA ARG A 101 -11.38 26.20 4.83
C ARG A 101 -11.04 25.13 3.79
N ALA A 102 -10.68 25.50 2.56
CA ALA A 102 -10.26 24.55 1.55
C ALA A 102 -8.97 23.78 1.95
N THR A 103 -8.03 24.40 2.67
CA THR A 103 -6.81 23.70 3.14
C THR A 103 -7.12 22.60 4.16
N TYR A 104 -8.22 22.71 4.93
CA TYR A 104 -8.64 21.65 5.84
C TYR A 104 -8.99 20.34 5.12
N LEU A 105 -9.34 20.36 3.83
CA LEU A 105 -9.55 19.15 3.03
C LEU A 105 -8.26 18.37 2.78
N ILE A 106 -7.12 19.04 2.81
CA ILE A 106 -5.79 18.42 2.76
C ILE A 106 -5.48 17.86 4.14
N ALA A 107 -5.62 18.68 5.18
CA ALA A 107 -5.32 18.29 6.56
C ALA A 107 -6.13 17.05 6.99
N LEU A 108 -7.41 16.98 6.61
CA LEU A 108 -8.28 15.83 6.83
C LEU A 108 -7.69 14.54 6.23
N VAL A 109 -7.21 14.61 4.98
CA VAL A 109 -6.61 13.44 4.32
C VAL A 109 -5.32 13.03 5.01
N ILE A 110 -4.46 13.98 5.37
CA ILE A 110 -3.19 13.70 6.09
C ILE A 110 -3.47 13.04 7.44
N ALA A 111 -4.43 13.57 8.21
CA ALA A 111 -4.82 13.01 9.50
C ALA A 111 -5.30 11.55 9.37
N ILE A 112 -6.17 11.28 8.39
CA ILE A 112 -6.66 9.92 8.13
C ILE A 112 -5.52 9.01 7.66
N LEU A 113 -4.63 9.47 6.79
CA LEU A 113 -3.47 8.69 6.35
C LEU A 113 -2.50 8.37 7.49
N GLY A 114 -2.45 9.20 8.55
CA GLY A 114 -1.68 8.91 9.76
C GLY A 114 -2.32 7.85 10.65
N CYS A 115 -3.65 7.89 10.84
CA CYS A 115 -4.36 7.01 11.76
C CYS A 115 -4.82 5.69 11.13
N ALA A 116 -5.30 5.71 9.89
CA ALA A 116 -5.89 4.55 9.21
C ALA A 116 -4.94 3.34 9.09
N PRO A 117 -3.61 3.49 8.85
CA PRO A 117 -2.68 2.37 8.81
C PRO A 117 -2.69 1.47 10.05
N LEU A 118 -3.01 2.03 11.23
CA LEU A 118 -3.11 1.27 12.48
C LEU A 118 -4.23 0.23 12.43
N PHE A 119 -5.32 0.52 11.72
CA PHE A 119 -6.44 -0.40 11.53
C PHE A 119 -6.17 -1.41 10.42
N TRP A 120 -5.54 -0.97 9.32
CA TRP A 120 -5.31 -1.84 8.16
C TRP A 120 -4.22 -2.89 8.37
N ARG A 121 -3.21 -2.60 9.21
CA ARG A 121 -2.13 -3.54 9.50
C ARG A 121 -2.62 -4.87 10.11
N PRO A 122 -3.37 -4.91 11.22
CA PRO A 122 -3.90 -6.17 11.77
C PRO A 122 -4.87 -6.84 10.81
N LEU A 123 -5.66 -6.06 10.08
CA LEU A 123 -6.62 -6.55 9.09
C LEU A 123 -5.93 -7.33 7.96
N ALA A 124 -4.81 -6.79 7.47
CA ALA A 124 -4.00 -7.41 6.42
C ALA A 124 -3.30 -8.69 6.87
N ASN A 125 -2.95 -8.78 8.14
CA ASN A 125 -2.40 -10.00 8.69
C ASN A 125 -3.46 -11.11 8.80
N ARG A 126 -4.71 -10.76 9.12
CA ARG A 126 -5.81 -11.74 9.26
C ARG A 126 -6.36 -12.22 7.92
N TRP A 127 -6.71 -11.31 7.00
CA TRP A 127 -7.35 -11.67 5.72
C TRP A 127 -6.38 -11.74 4.53
N GLY A 128 -5.10 -11.46 4.77
CA GLY A 128 -4.08 -11.41 3.73
C GLY A 128 -4.04 -10.07 2.99
N ARG A 129 -2.92 -9.85 2.28
CA ARG A 129 -2.59 -8.54 1.67
C ARG A 129 -3.31 -8.28 0.35
N ARG A 130 -3.46 -9.30 -0.48
CA ARG A 130 -4.06 -9.20 -1.82
C ARG A 130 -5.52 -8.71 -1.81
N PRO A 131 -6.46 -9.26 -1.02
CA PRO A 131 -7.84 -8.78 -1.02
C PRO A 131 -7.94 -7.35 -0.50
N ILE A 132 -7.11 -6.96 0.46
CA ILE A 132 -7.08 -5.58 0.98
C ILE A 132 -6.62 -4.59 -0.07
N PHE A 133 -5.59 -4.93 -0.87
CA PHE A 133 -5.15 -4.06 -1.97
C PHE A 133 -6.18 -3.92 -3.10
N LEU A 134 -6.99 -4.95 -3.34
CA LEU A 134 -8.08 -4.87 -4.31
C LEU A 134 -9.24 -4.01 -3.76
N LEU A 135 -9.59 -4.21 -2.49
CA LEU A 135 -10.61 -3.41 -1.82
C LEU A 135 -10.22 -1.93 -1.77
N SER A 136 -8.97 -1.63 -1.41
CA SER A 136 -8.46 -0.26 -1.40
C SER A 136 -8.58 0.41 -2.76
N LEU A 137 -8.25 -0.32 -3.83
CA LEU A 137 -8.32 0.21 -5.20
C LEU A 137 -9.77 0.52 -5.60
N LEU A 138 -10.70 -0.40 -5.37
CA LEU A 138 -12.11 -0.22 -5.73
C LEU A 138 -12.79 0.89 -4.91
N CYS A 139 -12.56 0.92 -3.60
CA CYS A 139 -13.15 1.91 -2.73
C CYS A 139 -12.53 3.30 -2.92
N SER A 140 -11.22 3.40 -3.14
CA SER A 140 -10.58 4.67 -3.47
C SER A 140 -11.03 5.19 -4.85
N LEU A 141 -11.28 4.31 -5.81
CA LEU A 141 -11.88 4.67 -7.09
C LEU A 141 -13.27 5.28 -6.91
N ALA A 142 -14.15 4.61 -6.14
CA ALA A 142 -15.49 5.11 -5.84
C ALA A 142 -15.46 6.46 -5.09
N GLY A 143 -14.58 6.58 -4.09
CA GLY A 143 -14.40 7.83 -3.33
C GLY A 143 -13.92 8.99 -4.21
N ASN A 144 -13.03 8.73 -5.17
CA ASN A 144 -12.59 9.75 -6.13
C ASN A 144 -13.71 10.17 -7.09
N ILE A 145 -14.56 9.25 -7.54
CA ILE A 145 -15.75 9.59 -8.35
C ILE A 145 -16.70 10.48 -7.53
N GLY A 146 -16.91 10.14 -6.25
CA GLY A 146 -17.69 10.96 -5.32
C GLY A 146 -17.13 12.37 -5.19
N CYS A 147 -15.81 12.53 -5.04
CA CYS A 147 -15.17 13.83 -5.00
C CYS A 147 -15.30 14.62 -6.32
N ALA A 148 -15.28 13.93 -7.48
CA ALA A 148 -15.42 14.58 -8.77
C ALA A 148 -16.83 15.19 -8.95
N LYS A 149 -17.84 14.51 -8.41
CA LYS A 149 -19.27 14.89 -8.49
C LYS A 149 -19.79 15.66 -7.27
N SER A 150 -18.96 15.89 -6.25
CA SER A 150 -19.43 16.51 -5.00
C SER A 150 -19.83 17.98 -5.21
N PRO A 151 -21.05 18.39 -4.86
CA PRO A 151 -21.53 19.77 -5.05
C PRO A 151 -21.18 20.70 -3.88
N THR A 152 -20.78 20.18 -2.72
CA THR A 152 -20.57 20.97 -1.51
C THR A 152 -19.26 20.63 -0.81
N TYR A 153 -18.77 21.55 0.03
CA TYR A 153 -17.58 21.34 0.86
C TYR A 153 -17.67 20.07 1.72
N ASN A 154 -18.80 19.88 2.41
CA ASN A 154 -18.98 18.73 3.32
C ASN A 154 -19.01 17.41 2.56
N THR A 155 -19.68 17.35 1.41
CA THR A 155 -19.73 16.14 0.57
C THR A 155 -18.34 15.82 0.00
N MET A 156 -17.58 16.85 -0.43
CA MET A 156 -16.21 16.65 -0.88
C MET A 156 -15.31 16.17 0.26
N ALA A 157 -15.42 16.76 1.44
CA ALA A 157 -14.68 16.36 2.63
C ALA A 157 -14.93 14.88 2.99
N LEU A 158 -16.20 14.46 3.00
CA LEU A 158 -16.57 13.07 3.27
C LEU A 158 -16.01 12.10 2.21
N CYS A 159 -16.17 12.43 0.92
CA CYS A 159 -15.63 11.58 -0.15
C CYS A 159 -14.11 11.49 -0.08
N ARG A 160 -13.42 12.59 0.27
CA ARG A 160 -11.97 12.61 0.48
C ARG A 160 -11.56 11.79 1.70
N ALA A 161 -12.33 11.85 2.79
CA ALA A 161 -12.09 11.05 3.98
C ALA A 161 -12.18 9.55 3.69
N ILE A 162 -13.24 9.13 2.98
CA ILE A 162 -13.41 7.75 2.52
C ILE A 162 -12.23 7.34 1.64
N THR A 163 -11.88 8.17 0.65
CA THR A 163 -10.74 7.89 -0.24
C THR A 163 -9.44 7.73 0.54
N ALA A 164 -9.17 8.61 1.50
CA ALA A 164 -7.97 8.57 2.35
C ALA A 164 -7.91 7.31 3.21
N PHE A 165 -9.04 6.91 3.80
CA PHE A 165 -9.11 5.70 4.61
C PHE A 165 -8.77 4.47 3.78
N PHE A 166 -9.38 4.34 2.59
CA PHE A 166 -9.20 3.17 1.74
C PHE A 166 -7.86 3.14 0.99
N ILE A 167 -7.21 4.27 0.71
CA ILE A 167 -5.90 4.28 0.03
C ILE A 167 -4.71 4.05 0.97
N SER A 168 -4.92 4.17 2.29
CA SER A 168 -3.88 4.01 3.32
C SER A 168 -3.24 2.61 3.53
N PRO A 169 -3.86 1.45 3.16
CA PRO A 169 -3.29 0.13 3.46
C PRO A 169 -1.89 -0.09 2.89
N ALA A 170 -1.60 0.48 1.72
CA ALA A 170 -0.28 0.37 1.10
C ALA A 170 0.82 1.02 1.95
N SER A 171 0.52 2.12 2.64
CA SER A 171 1.44 2.77 3.57
C SER A 171 1.69 1.91 4.82
N ALA A 172 0.66 1.19 5.29
CA ALA A 172 0.77 0.30 6.46
C ALA A 172 1.60 -0.96 6.18
N ILE A 173 1.41 -1.54 4.99
CA ILE A 173 1.96 -2.84 4.61
C ILE A 173 3.32 -2.70 3.92
N GLY A 174 3.59 -1.57 3.26
CA GLY A 174 4.77 -1.40 2.42
C GLY A 174 6.11 -1.52 3.14
N SER A 175 6.23 -0.94 4.34
CA SER A 175 7.44 -1.12 5.16
C SER A 175 7.60 -2.58 5.61
N ALA A 176 6.50 -3.25 5.98
CA ALA A 176 6.53 -4.67 6.36
C ALA A 176 7.00 -5.56 5.19
N VAL A 177 6.52 -5.30 3.97
CA VAL A 177 6.95 -5.99 2.75
C VAL A 177 8.46 -5.89 2.55
N VAL A 178 9.05 -4.70 2.76
CA VAL A 178 10.50 -4.54 2.64
C VAL A 178 11.25 -5.35 3.70
N SER A 179 10.79 -5.33 4.97
CA SER A 179 11.45 -6.08 6.04
C SER A 179 11.39 -7.60 5.85
N GLU A 180 10.30 -8.09 5.27
CA GLU A 180 10.05 -9.52 5.05
C GLU A 180 10.66 -10.04 3.74
N THR A 181 10.97 -9.18 2.78
CA THR A 181 11.48 -9.62 1.46
C THR A 181 13.01 -9.50 1.36
N PHE A 182 13.62 -8.59 2.11
CA PHE A 182 15.05 -8.28 2.02
C PHE A 182 15.81 -8.59 3.31
N PHE A 183 16.96 -9.27 3.15
CA PHE A 183 17.90 -9.54 4.23
C PHE A 183 18.40 -8.24 4.88
N LYS A 184 18.71 -8.30 6.18
CA LYS A 184 19.10 -7.16 7.01
C LYS A 184 20.18 -6.27 6.38
N ARG A 185 21.19 -6.88 5.73
CA ARG A 185 22.29 -6.18 5.05
C ARG A 185 21.82 -5.22 3.95
N LYS A 186 20.77 -5.59 3.19
CA LYS A 186 20.21 -4.77 2.10
C LYS A 186 18.91 -4.08 2.50
N ARG A 187 18.31 -4.44 3.64
CA ARG A 187 17.01 -3.94 4.10
C ARG A 187 16.99 -2.43 4.22
N ALA A 188 18.04 -1.81 4.76
CA ALA A 188 18.12 -0.35 4.91
C ALA A 188 18.09 0.37 3.54
N THR A 189 18.83 -0.12 2.55
CA THR A 189 18.85 0.43 1.20
C THR A 189 17.46 0.37 0.55
N TYR A 190 16.79 -0.79 0.61
CA TYR A 190 15.46 -0.94 0.02
C TYR A 190 14.37 -0.18 0.79
N MET A 191 14.52 0.00 2.11
CA MET A 191 13.67 0.92 2.90
C MET A 191 13.87 2.37 2.46
N GLY A 192 15.10 2.77 2.14
CA GLY A 192 15.41 4.08 1.58
C GLY A 192 14.74 4.30 0.22
N ILE A 193 14.88 3.33 -0.69
CA ILE A 193 14.22 3.36 -2.01
C ILE A 193 12.69 3.47 -1.85
N TRP A 194 12.10 2.63 -1.00
CA TRP A 194 10.68 2.70 -0.64
C TRP A 194 10.27 4.11 -0.20
N THR A 195 11.02 4.69 0.73
CA THR A 195 10.72 5.99 1.32
C THR A 195 10.80 7.10 0.28
N ILE A 196 11.82 7.07 -0.58
CA ILE A 196 11.96 8.03 -1.69
C ILE A 196 10.77 7.92 -2.63
N MET A 197 10.40 6.72 -3.07
CA MET A 197 9.26 6.52 -3.97
C MET A 197 7.96 7.06 -3.39
N VAL A 198 7.67 6.79 -2.11
CA VAL A 198 6.46 7.30 -1.45
C VAL A 198 6.49 8.82 -1.29
N THR A 199 7.66 9.38 -0.98
CA THR A 199 7.84 10.84 -0.78
C THR A 199 7.73 11.61 -2.08
N CYS A 200 8.18 11.04 -3.21
CA CYS A 200 8.05 11.63 -4.54
C CYS A 200 6.59 11.93 -4.93
N GLY A 201 5.60 11.24 -4.36
CA GLY A 201 4.19 11.51 -4.65
C GLY A 201 3.74 12.93 -4.32
N VAL A 202 4.25 13.53 -3.24
CA VAL A 202 3.86 14.87 -2.77
C VAL A 202 4.24 15.99 -3.76
N PRO A 203 5.50 16.11 -4.23
CA PRO A 203 5.87 17.16 -5.19
C PRO A 203 5.35 16.88 -6.61
N VAL A 204 5.20 15.62 -7.02
CA VAL A 204 4.73 15.27 -8.37
C VAL A 204 3.25 15.63 -8.55
N ALA A 205 2.44 15.56 -7.50
CA ALA A 205 1.02 15.89 -7.55
C ALA A 205 0.71 17.34 -8.00
N PRO A 206 1.18 18.40 -7.31
CA PRO A 206 0.94 19.78 -7.73
C PRO A 206 1.64 20.11 -9.04
N PHE A 207 2.76 19.45 -9.38
CA PHE A 207 3.39 19.60 -10.69
C PHE A 207 2.44 19.18 -11.81
N ILE A 208 1.88 17.97 -11.76
CA ILE A 208 0.94 17.46 -12.78
C ILE A 208 -0.37 18.25 -12.76
N PHE A 209 -0.97 18.43 -11.58
CA PHE A 209 -2.31 19.00 -11.46
C PHE A 209 -2.34 20.52 -11.52
N GLY A 210 -1.24 21.21 -11.27
CA GLY A 210 -1.13 22.64 -11.51
C GLY A 210 -1.37 22.98 -12.98
N PHE A 211 -0.70 22.29 -13.90
CA PHE A 211 -0.94 22.48 -15.34
C PHE A 211 -2.36 22.07 -15.75
N LEU A 212 -2.91 21.00 -15.16
CA LEU A 212 -4.28 20.56 -15.46
C LEU A 212 -5.34 21.56 -15.00
N SER A 213 -5.17 22.10 -13.79
CA SER A 213 -6.13 23.05 -13.20
C SER A 213 -6.18 24.38 -13.95
N GLN A 214 -5.06 24.81 -14.55
CA GLN A 214 -5.01 26.04 -15.33
C GLN A 214 -5.70 25.92 -16.69
N ARG A 215 -5.74 24.71 -17.28
CA ARG A 215 -6.22 24.51 -18.66
C ARG A 215 -7.64 23.98 -18.79
N VAL A 216 -8.17 23.30 -17.76
CA VAL A 216 -9.47 22.61 -17.88
C VAL A 216 -10.39 22.95 -16.71
N ASN A 217 -10.23 22.29 -15.57
CA ASN A 217 -10.96 22.53 -14.32
C ASN A 217 -10.32 21.68 -13.22
N TYR A 218 -10.30 22.14 -11.97
CA TYR A 218 -9.75 21.36 -10.86
C TYR A 218 -10.49 20.02 -10.62
N ARG A 219 -11.76 19.89 -11.01
CA ARG A 219 -12.50 18.64 -10.88
C ARG A 219 -11.90 17.49 -11.70
N TRP A 220 -11.15 17.81 -12.77
CA TRP A 220 -10.41 16.81 -13.54
C TRP A 220 -9.28 16.12 -12.77
N ILE A 221 -8.81 16.72 -11.67
CA ILE A 221 -7.85 16.10 -10.75
C ILE A 221 -8.39 14.78 -10.18
N TYR A 222 -9.70 14.68 -9.98
CA TYR A 222 -10.37 13.46 -9.53
C TYR A 222 -10.67 12.49 -10.68
N TRP A 223 -11.01 13.00 -11.88
CA TRP A 223 -11.25 12.17 -13.06
C TRP A 223 -9.99 11.48 -13.58
N VAL A 224 -8.85 12.16 -13.60
CA VAL A 224 -7.57 11.58 -14.02
C VAL A 224 -7.18 10.38 -13.14
N ARG A 225 -7.47 10.45 -11.84
CA ARG A 225 -7.18 9.36 -10.90
C ARG A 225 -8.18 8.20 -10.97
N THR A 226 -9.34 8.40 -11.60
CA THR A 226 -10.37 7.36 -11.74
C THR A 226 -10.37 6.71 -13.11
N VAL A 227 -9.65 7.27 -14.10
CA VAL A 227 -9.75 6.88 -15.51
C VAL A 227 -11.22 6.75 -15.94
N GLY A 228 -12.07 7.65 -15.44
CA GLY A 228 -13.41 7.85 -15.96
C GLY A 228 -13.31 8.86 -17.09
N ARG A 229 -13.43 8.41 -18.35
CA ARG A 229 -13.72 9.34 -19.46
C ARG A 229 -14.98 10.11 -19.08
N LYS A 230 -14.86 11.39 -18.73
CA LYS A 230 -15.98 12.32 -18.83
C LYS A 230 -15.90 13.02 -20.19
N PHE A 231 -16.19 12.26 -21.26
CA PHE A 231 -16.60 12.86 -22.52
C PHE A 231 -18.02 13.37 -22.32
N ASN A 232 -18.13 14.60 -21.85
CA ASN A 232 -19.08 15.60 -22.34
C ASN A 232 -19.20 16.68 -21.28
N GLN A 233 -18.60 17.82 -21.58
CA GLN A 233 -19.12 19.11 -21.15
C GLN A 233 -18.82 20.06 -22.32
N ALA A 234 -19.48 19.79 -23.45
CA ALA A 234 -19.85 20.84 -24.37
C ALA A 234 -21.04 21.61 -23.75
N ASP A 235 -21.02 22.91 -24.01
CA ASP A 235 -21.96 23.98 -23.63
C ASP A 235 -21.78 24.58 -22.22
#